data_AF-A0A1V1NRR4-F1
#
_entry.id   AF-A0A1V1NRR4-F1
#
_cell.length_a   1.000
_cell.length_b   1.000
_cell.length_c   1.000
_cell.angle_alpha   90.00
_cell.angle_beta   90.00
_cell.angle_gamma   90.00
#
_symmetry.space_group_name_H-M   'P 1'
#
loop_
_entity.id
_entity.type
_entity.pdbx_description
1 polymer ?
#
loop_
_entity_poly.entity_id
_entity_poly.type
_entity_poly.pdbx_seq_one_letter_code
_entity_poly.pdbx_strand_id
1 'polypeptide(L)'
;RSIIIPEERKRYLSEIAESIRNYHKTRQQSDILRTCQHLECSVDIMNPSQTDTIQCLKNELERFQKMMETETRQTIDNWSNIKAAYSGDDFIYKVRDREFRVPLYTQSLSNQRIPKVALPRFIDHGEIYRWLREENVPGNFPYTAGVFPFKRTDENPTRMFAGEGGPHRTNKRFKLLSADSSGKRLSTAFDSVTLYGFDPDIRPDIYGKVGTSGVSICTLDDMKVLYDGFDLCAPNTSVSMTINGPAPIILAMFFNTAIDQKIGAYENQHGHTPDQKTFETIKQDVFQIFV
;
A
#
# COMPACT_ATOMS: atom_id res chain seq x y z
N ARG A 1 -15.64 -15.67 -28.76
CA ARG A 1 -14.41 -15.40 -27.98
C ARG A 1 -14.59 -14.06 -27.30
N SER A 2 -14.59 -14.00 -25.97
CA SER A 2 -14.61 -12.72 -25.25
C SER A 2 -13.28 -12.02 -25.50
N ILE A 3 -13.32 -10.81 -26.07
CA ILE A 3 -12.14 -9.98 -26.26
C ILE A 3 -11.76 -9.42 -24.88
N ILE A 4 -10.61 -9.83 -24.33
CA ILE A 4 -10.15 -9.36 -23.01
C ILE A 4 -9.50 -7.98 -23.11
N ILE A 5 -8.69 -7.74 -24.13
CA ILE A 5 -8.08 -6.45 -24.42
C ILE A 5 -8.55 -6.03 -25.82
N PRO A 6 -9.28 -4.92 -25.94
CA PRO A 6 -9.79 -4.44 -27.22
C PRO A 6 -8.64 -3.98 -28.13
N GLU A 7 -8.87 -4.01 -29.45
CA GLU A 7 -7.87 -3.70 -30.47
C GLU A 7 -7.25 -2.31 -30.25
N GLU A 8 -8.07 -1.34 -29.88
CA GLU A 8 -7.71 0.05 -29.65
C GLU A 8 -6.75 0.21 -28.47
N ARG A 9 -6.68 -0.76 -27.56
CA ARG A 9 -5.80 -0.74 -26.38
C ARG A 9 -4.58 -1.63 -26.51
N LYS A 10 -4.29 -2.23 -27.68
CA LYS A 10 -3.13 -3.13 -27.85
C LYS A 10 -1.78 -2.51 -27.46
N ARG A 11 -1.65 -1.18 -27.55
CA ARG A 11 -0.41 -0.44 -27.25
C ARG A 11 -0.36 0.17 -25.85
N TYR A 12 -1.26 -0.21 -24.94
CA TYR A 12 -1.34 0.35 -23.59
C TYR A 12 0.00 0.35 -22.81
N LEU A 13 0.84 -0.69 -22.97
CA LEU A 13 2.17 -0.72 -22.32
C LEU A 13 3.13 0.34 -22.90
N SER A 14 3.04 0.65 -24.19
CA SER A 14 3.79 1.74 -24.79
C SER A 14 3.30 3.10 -24.30
N GLU A 15 1.98 3.28 -24.17
CA GLU A 15 1.37 4.50 -23.62
C GLU A 15 1.80 4.75 -22.18
N ILE A 16 1.86 3.69 -21.33
CA ILE A 16 2.36 3.77 -19.96
C ILE A 16 3.84 4.20 -19.95
N ALA A 17 4.69 3.57 -20.78
CA ALA A 17 6.10 3.92 -20.85
C ALA A 17 6.33 5.36 -21.32
N GLU A 18 5.53 5.82 -22.28
CA GLU A 18 5.55 7.21 -22.74
C GLU A 18 5.09 8.19 -21.65
N SER A 19 4.02 7.86 -20.92
CA SER A 19 3.55 8.66 -19.79
C SER A 19 4.63 8.85 -18.73
N ILE A 20 5.35 7.79 -18.35
CA ILE A 20 6.46 7.86 -17.38
C ILE A 20 7.62 8.72 -17.92
N ARG A 21 8.02 8.53 -19.18
CA ARG A 21 9.09 9.36 -19.78
C ARG A 21 8.70 10.84 -19.86
N ASN A 22 7.43 11.12 -20.18
CA ASN A 22 6.90 12.47 -20.20
C ASN A 22 6.87 13.09 -18.80
N TYR A 23 6.53 12.32 -17.76
CA TYR A 23 6.61 12.76 -16.37
C TYR A 23 8.04 13.21 -15.99
N HIS A 24 9.05 12.43 -16.39
CA HIS A 24 10.46 12.75 -16.12
C HIS A 24 11.04 13.90 -16.96
N LYS A 25 10.23 14.64 -17.73
CA LYS A 25 10.61 15.98 -18.23
C LYS A 25 10.82 17.01 -17.10
N THR A 26 10.73 16.58 -15.83
CA THR A 26 11.12 17.29 -14.59
C THR A 26 12.41 18.08 -14.72
N ARG A 27 13.43 17.54 -15.41
CA ARG A 27 14.72 18.21 -15.56
C ARG A 27 14.60 19.59 -16.22
N GLN A 28 13.72 19.74 -17.21
CA GLN A 28 13.53 21.02 -17.90
C GLN A 28 13.00 22.10 -16.94
N GLN A 29 11.97 21.77 -16.16
CA GLN A 29 11.40 22.68 -15.16
C GLN A 29 12.35 22.92 -13.98
N SER A 30 13.13 21.91 -13.57
CA SER A 30 14.19 22.03 -12.56
C SER A 30 15.29 23.01 -12.99
N ASP A 31 15.72 22.97 -14.25
CA ASP A 31 16.77 23.85 -14.77
C ASP A 31 16.26 25.31 -14.90
N ILE A 32 14.98 25.49 -15.27
CA ILE A 32 14.32 26.80 -15.26
C ILE A 32 14.29 27.39 -13.84
N LEU A 33 13.83 26.62 -12.85
CA LEU A 33 13.78 27.05 -11.44
C LEU A 33 15.15 27.48 -10.91
N ARG A 34 16.17 26.66 -11.17
CA ARG A 34 17.56 26.97 -10.79
C ARG A 34 18.05 28.26 -11.43
N THR A 35 17.75 28.45 -12.71
CA THR A 35 18.12 29.66 -13.44
C THR A 35 17.43 30.89 -12.86
N CYS A 36 16.13 30.81 -12.56
CA CYS A 36 15.41 31.89 -11.88
C CYS A 36 16.06 32.24 -10.53
N GLN A 37 16.35 31.23 -9.69
CA GLN A 37 17.00 31.44 -8.40
C GLN A 37 18.37 32.12 -8.55
N HIS A 38 19.20 31.67 -9.51
CA HIS A 38 20.50 32.28 -9.77
C HIS A 38 20.39 33.74 -10.24
N LEU A 39 19.41 34.07 -11.09
CA LEU A 39 19.17 35.43 -11.57
C LEU A 39 18.69 36.33 -10.43
N GLU A 40 17.77 35.85 -9.58
CA GLU A 40 17.32 36.54 -8.37
C GLU A 40 18.49 36.82 -7.42
N CYS A 41 19.27 35.80 -7.06
CA CYS A 41 20.44 35.98 -6.20
C CYS A 41 21.49 36.93 -6.80
N SER A 42 21.69 36.89 -8.12
CA SER A 42 22.60 37.81 -8.81
C SER A 42 22.10 39.26 -8.70
N VAL A 43 20.80 39.51 -8.89
CA VAL A 43 20.21 40.84 -8.71
C VAL A 43 20.39 41.35 -7.27
N ASP A 44 20.21 40.48 -6.29
CA ASP A 44 20.28 40.85 -4.86
C ASP A 44 21.70 41.21 -4.39
N ILE A 45 22.74 40.60 -4.98
CA ILE A 45 24.15 40.82 -4.61
C ILE A 45 24.76 42.01 -5.35
N MET A 46 24.18 42.39 -6.50
CA MET A 46 24.73 43.45 -7.35
C MET A 46 24.66 44.83 -6.69
N ASN A 47 25.64 45.68 -6.99
CA ASN A 47 25.66 47.05 -6.49
C ASN A 47 24.45 47.82 -7.05
N PRO A 48 23.62 48.46 -6.20
CA PRO A 48 22.46 49.22 -6.65
C PRO A 48 22.75 50.32 -7.69
N SER A 49 24.01 50.79 -7.79
CA SER A 49 24.42 51.75 -8.80
C SER A 49 24.52 51.18 -10.23
N GLN A 50 24.54 49.86 -10.40
CA GLN A 50 24.64 49.18 -11.70
C GLN A 50 23.25 48.92 -12.30
N THR A 51 22.46 49.98 -12.48
CA THR A 51 21.04 49.91 -12.85
C THR A 51 20.78 49.17 -14.16
N ASP A 52 21.60 49.39 -15.18
CA ASP A 52 21.41 48.79 -16.51
C ASP A 52 21.60 47.27 -16.48
N THR A 53 22.62 46.80 -15.75
CA THR A 53 22.88 45.37 -15.59
C THR A 53 21.79 44.69 -14.75
N ILE A 54 21.34 45.34 -13.67
CA ILE A 54 20.23 44.83 -12.85
C ILE A 54 18.96 44.71 -13.70
N GLN A 55 18.66 45.70 -14.53
CA GLN A 55 17.48 45.65 -15.41
C GLN A 55 17.59 44.53 -16.44
N CYS A 56 18.79 44.30 -17.01
CA CYS A 56 19.03 43.19 -17.93
C CYS A 56 18.76 41.83 -17.26
N LEU A 57 19.27 41.63 -16.03
CA LEU A 57 19.03 40.41 -15.26
C LEU A 57 17.55 40.21 -14.91
N LYS A 58 16.84 41.29 -14.54
CA LYS A 58 15.39 41.25 -14.28
C LYS A 58 14.59 40.88 -15.53
N ASN A 59 14.95 41.40 -16.69
CA ASN A 59 14.29 41.05 -17.95
C ASN A 59 14.49 39.56 -18.30
N GLU A 60 15.69 39.02 -18.09
CA GLU A 60 15.95 37.58 -18.27
C GLU A 60 15.19 36.74 -17.23
N LEU A 61 15.11 37.19 -15.99
CA LEU A 61 14.33 36.53 -14.94
C LEU A 61 12.85 36.42 -15.34
N GLU A 62 12.24 37.52 -15.80
CA GLU A 62 10.86 37.51 -16.30
C GLU A 62 10.67 36.54 -17.47
N ARG A 63 11.67 36.41 -18.36
CA ARG A 63 11.63 35.46 -19.47
C ARG A 63 11.54 34.02 -18.96
N PHE A 64 12.41 33.64 -18.03
CA PHE A 64 12.41 32.29 -17.47
C PHE A 64 11.18 32.00 -16.59
N GLN A 65 10.71 32.99 -15.83
CA GLN A 65 9.47 32.86 -15.05
C GLN A 65 8.25 32.59 -15.93
N LYS A 66 8.18 33.16 -17.15
CA LYS A 66 7.11 32.87 -18.12
C LYS A 66 7.18 31.46 -18.72
N MET A 67 8.35 30.82 -18.70
CA MET A 67 8.54 29.43 -19.17
C MET A 67 8.22 28.39 -18.09
N MET A 68 8.10 28.82 -16.83
CA MET A 68 7.80 27.95 -15.71
C MET A 68 6.33 27.53 -15.73
N GLU A 69 6.08 26.24 -15.57
CA GLU A 69 4.73 25.70 -15.47
C GLU A 69 4.07 26.06 -14.12
N THR A 70 2.75 26.21 -14.11
CA THR A 70 1.98 26.51 -12.89
C THR A 70 2.18 25.44 -11.81
N GLU A 71 2.21 24.16 -12.19
CA GLU A 71 2.45 23.04 -11.26
C GLU A 71 3.85 23.11 -10.64
N THR A 72 4.86 23.52 -11.43
CA THR A 72 6.24 23.72 -10.95
C THR A 72 6.28 24.75 -9.82
N ARG A 73 5.62 25.89 -10.04
CA ARG A 73 5.53 26.95 -9.03
C ARG A 73 4.80 26.48 -7.76
N GLN A 74 3.64 25.85 -7.92
CA GLN A 74 2.86 25.31 -6.78
C GLN A 74 3.66 24.29 -5.96
N THR A 75 4.43 23.42 -6.64
CA THR A 75 5.27 22.40 -5.99
C THR A 75 6.33 23.05 -5.09
N ILE A 76 7.03 24.06 -5.60
CA ILE A 76 8.06 24.77 -4.84
C ILE A 76 7.47 25.65 -3.73
N ASP A 77 6.37 26.34 -3.99
CA ASP A 77 5.70 27.17 -2.97
C ASP A 77 5.27 26.31 -1.75
N ASN A 78 4.86 25.06 -2.01
CA ASN A 78 4.46 24.12 -0.97
C ASN A 78 5.64 23.51 -0.18
N TRP A 79 6.89 23.66 -0.62
CA TRP A 79 8.06 23.12 0.09
C TRP A 79 8.18 23.68 1.51
N SER A 80 7.84 24.95 1.69
CA SER A 80 7.81 25.62 3.00
C SER A 80 6.86 24.93 3.98
N ASN A 81 5.65 24.58 3.52
CA ASN A 81 4.65 23.85 4.29
C ASN A 81 5.10 22.43 4.64
N ILE A 82 5.73 21.73 3.70
CA ILE A 82 6.30 20.39 3.95
C ILE A 82 7.36 20.47 5.04
N LYS A 83 8.32 21.40 4.94
CA LYS A 83 9.33 21.59 5.99
C LYS A 83 8.70 21.87 7.35
N ALA A 84 7.69 22.75 7.41
CA ALA A 84 7.00 23.07 8.65
C ALA A 84 6.32 21.82 9.23
N ALA A 85 5.58 21.06 8.43
CA ALA A 85 4.87 19.86 8.85
C ALA A 85 5.78 18.78 9.44
N TYR A 86 7.01 18.66 8.95
CA TYR A 86 8.01 17.68 9.42
C TYR A 86 9.02 18.24 10.44
N SER A 87 8.84 19.49 10.91
CA SER A 87 9.74 20.13 11.89
C SER A 87 9.25 20.06 13.34
N GLY A 88 7.95 19.82 13.56
CA GLY A 88 7.35 19.74 14.90
C GLY A 88 7.66 18.43 15.64
N ASP A 89 7.14 18.27 16.86
CA ASP A 89 7.29 17.01 17.61
C ASP A 89 6.36 15.90 17.09
N ASP A 90 5.22 16.28 16.50
CA ASP A 90 4.21 15.37 15.99
C ASP A 90 3.73 15.77 14.59
N PHE A 91 3.34 14.77 13.81
CA PHE A 91 2.64 14.93 12.55
C PHE A 91 1.18 14.53 12.72
N ILE A 92 0.27 15.41 12.32
CA ILE A 92 -1.18 15.17 12.40
C ILE A 92 -1.72 15.00 10.98
N TYR A 93 -2.40 13.88 10.74
CA TYR A 93 -3.10 13.65 9.48
C TYR A 93 -4.48 13.04 9.72
N LYS A 94 -5.40 13.34 8.81
CA LYS A 94 -6.79 12.88 8.88
C LYS A 94 -7.03 11.79 7.85
N VAL A 95 -7.61 10.67 8.28
CA VAL A 95 -8.10 9.60 7.40
C VAL A 95 -9.59 9.44 7.65
N ARG A 96 -10.41 9.77 6.64
CA ARG A 96 -11.87 9.87 6.80
C ARG A 96 -12.21 10.84 7.94
N ASP A 97 -12.91 10.40 8.97
CA ASP A 97 -13.31 11.24 10.11
C ASP A 97 -12.39 11.10 11.34
N ARG A 98 -11.25 10.42 11.20
CA ARG A 98 -10.31 10.18 12.31
C ARG A 98 -9.00 10.93 12.11
N GLU A 99 -8.56 11.60 13.16
CA GLU A 99 -7.24 12.22 13.23
C GLU A 99 -6.24 11.27 13.86
N PHE A 100 -5.05 11.21 13.25
CA PHE A 100 -3.93 10.41 13.70
C PHE A 100 -2.78 11.34 14.03
N ARG A 101 -2.26 11.23 15.25
CA ARG A 101 -1.09 11.96 15.73
C ARG A 101 0.08 11.00 15.83
N VAL A 102 1.16 11.29 15.11
CA VAL A 102 2.35 10.44 15.07
C VAL A 102 3.57 11.24 15.51
N PRO A 103 4.30 10.81 16.56
CA PRO A 103 5.56 11.44 16.94
C PRO A 103 6.55 11.40 15.79
N LEU A 104 7.18 12.53 15.47
CA LEU A 104 8.13 12.64 14.35
C LEU A 104 9.52 12.12 14.69
N TYR A 105 9.81 11.89 15.97
CA TYR A 105 11.12 11.48 16.45
C TYR A 105 11.04 10.23 17.31
N THR A 106 12.10 9.43 17.24
CA THR A 106 12.41 8.38 18.21
C THR A 106 13.64 8.83 18.99
N GLN A 107 13.57 8.78 20.32
CA GLN A 107 14.72 9.08 21.17
C GLN A 107 15.61 7.83 21.31
N SER A 108 16.90 7.98 21.04
CA SER A 108 17.89 6.92 21.25
C SER A 108 18.28 6.79 22.72
N LEU A 109 18.97 5.70 23.08
CA LEU A 109 19.54 5.51 24.42
C LEU A 109 20.52 6.63 24.83
N SER A 110 21.15 7.30 23.84
CA SER A 110 22.04 8.45 24.06
C SER A 110 21.30 9.80 24.02
N ASN A 111 19.97 9.80 24.14
CA ASN A 111 19.10 10.97 24.09
C ASN A 111 19.12 11.75 22.76
N GLN A 112 19.56 11.11 21.66
CA GLN A 112 19.49 11.74 20.34
C GLN A 112 18.08 11.61 19.77
N ARG A 113 17.54 12.70 19.24
CA ARG A 113 16.27 12.72 18.51
C ARG A 113 16.50 12.26 17.07
N ILE A 114 16.09 11.04 16.74
CA ILE A 114 16.21 10.48 15.40
C ILE A 114 14.89 10.73 14.66
N PRO A 115 14.88 11.53 13.57
CA PRO A 115 13.65 11.78 12.81
C PRO A 115 13.18 10.51 12.10
N LYS A 116 11.86 10.28 12.08
CA LYS A 116 11.25 9.19 11.31
C LYS A 116 11.33 9.42 9.80
N VAL A 117 11.27 10.68 9.38
CA VAL A 117 11.46 11.12 7.99
C VAL A 117 12.46 12.27 8.00
N ALA A 118 13.58 12.10 7.32
CA ALA A 118 14.63 13.12 7.22
C ALA A 118 14.47 13.88 5.89
N LEU A 119 14.16 15.18 5.98
CA LEU A 119 14.09 16.03 4.80
C LEU A 119 15.50 16.40 4.28
N PRO A 120 15.67 16.54 2.96
CA PRO A 120 16.92 17.04 2.40
C PRO A 120 17.19 18.49 2.83
N ARG A 121 18.47 18.85 2.90
CA ARG A 121 18.94 20.21 3.24
C ARG A 121 19.34 21.01 2.00
N PHE A 122 18.66 20.76 0.88
CA PHE A 122 18.94 21.47 -0.37
C PHE A 122 18.57 22.95 -0.26
N ILE A 123 19.38 23.79 -0.91
CA ILE A 123 19.15 25.23 -1.05
C ILE A 123 18.71 25.55 -2.49
N ASP A 124 19.24 24.81 -3.47
CA ASP A 124 18.87 24.96 -4.87
C ASP A 124 17.41 24.58 -5.12
N HIS A 125 16.63 25.50 -5.66
CA HIS A 125 15.22 25.29 -6.00
C HIS A 125 15.06 24.22 -7.09
N GLY A 126 16.04 24.08 -7.99
CA GLY A 126 16.07 22.98 -8.96
C GLY A 126 16.13 21.61 -8.28
N GLU A 127 17.09 21.41 -7.38
CA GLU A 127 17.23 20.15 -6.63
C GLU A 127 16.02 19.85 -5.75
N ILE A 128 15.46 20.86 -5.07
CA ILE A 128 14.24 20.70 -4.25
C ILE A 128 13.09 20.21 -5.12
N TYR A 129 12.85 20.86 -6.27
CA TYR A 129 11.78 20.50 -7.17
C TYR A 129 11.97 19.10 -7.76
N ARG A 130 13.19 18.78 -8.20
CA ARG A 130 13.50 17.44 -8.73
C ARG A 130 13.20 16.38 -7.68
N TRP A 131 13.66 16.57 -6.44
CA TRP A 131 13.41 15.63 -5.36
C TRP A 131 11.92 15.48 -5.03
N LEU A 132 11.17 16.60 -4.95
CA LEU A 132 9.72 16.56 -4.71
C LEU A 132 8.95 15.82 -5.80
N ARG A 133 9.39 15.89 -7.05
CA ARG A 133 8.76 15.17 -8.16
C ARG A 133 9.21 13.70 -8.23
N GLU A 134 10.47 13.39 -7.97
CA GLU A 134 10.98 12.03 -8.23
C GLU A 134 10.82 11.11 -7.02
N GLU A 135 10.99 11.63 -5.80
CA GLU A 135 11.13 10.79 -4.61
C GLU A 135 10.20 11.18 -3.47
N ASN A 136 9.98 12.48 -3.26
CA ASN A 136 9.11 13.10 -2.25
C ASN A 136 9.19 12.48 -0.83
N VAL A 137 8.38 13.00 0.10
CA VAL A 137 8.15 12.35 1.39
C VAL A 137 7.18 11.17 1.24
N PRO A 138 7.22 10.17 2.14
CA PRO A 138 6.22 9.10 2.17
C PRO A 138 4.79 9.67 2.24
N GLY A 139 3.84 8.97 1.62
CA GLY A 139 2.44 9.39 1.55
C GLY A 139 2.15 10.53 0.59
N ASN A 140 3.13 11.00 -0.18
CA ASN A 140 2.95 12.00 -1.23
C ASN A 140 3.43 11.45 -2.57
N PHE A 141 2.74 11.84 -3.64
CA PHE A 141 3.08 11.43 -5.01
C PHE A 141 4.55 11.80 -5.35
N PRO A 142 5.33 10.93 -6.01
CA PRO A 142 4.94 9.65 -6.63
C PRO A 142 5.01 8.44 -5.70
N TYR A 143 5.03 8.65 -4.38
CA TYR A 143 5.01 7.62 -3.34
C TYR A 143 6.26 6.72 -3.33
N THR A 144 7.37 7.17 -3.92
CA THR A 144 8.63 6.42 -4.01
C THR A 144 9.12 5.98 -2.62
N ALA A 145 9.00 6.84 -1.61
CA ALA A 145 9.38 6.53 -0.24
C ALA A 145 8.30 5.79 0.58
N GLY A 146 7.13 5.50 -0.02
CA GLY A 146 6.03 4.77 0.61
C GLY A 146 4.66 5.42 0.34
N VAL A 147 3.61 4.60 0.30
CA VAL A 147 2.23 5.05 0.03
C VAL A 147 1.54 5.67 1.24
N PHE A 148 2.09 5.50 2.44
CA PHE A 148 1.57 6.09 3.68
C PHE A 148 2.59 7.08 4.26
N PRO A 149 2.13 8.17 4.92
CA PRO A 149 3.03 9.13 5.56
C PRO A 149 3.94 8.50 6.61
N PHE A 150 3.42 7.53 7.37
CA PHE A 150 4.15 6.79 8.38
C PHE A 150 3.75 5.31 8.38
N LYS A 151 4.65 4.47 8.89
CA LYS A 151 4.34 3.06 9.17
C LYS A 151 3.31 2.96 10.30
N ARG A 152 2.44 1.96 10.23
CA ARG A 152 1.53 1.61 11.33
C ARG A 152 2.33 1.25 12.58
N THR A 153 1.89 1.73 13.74
CA THR A 153 2.50 1.43 15.04
C THR A 153 1.84 0.23 15.72
N ASP A 154 0.61 -0.09 15.33
CA ASP A 154 -0.26 -1.11 15.92
C ASP A 154 -0.12 -2.50 15.26
N GLU A 155 0.52 -2.58 14.09
CA GLU A 155 0.57 -3.80 13.30
C GLU A 155 1.96 -4.04 12.69
N ASN A 156 2.59 -5.17 13.04
CA ASN A 156 3.84 -5.60 12.43
C ASN A 156 3.55 -6.13 11.01
N PRO A 157 4.34 -5.74 9.98
CA PRO A 157 4.14 -6.25 8.62
C PRO A 157 4.30 -7.77 8.48
N THR A 158 4.94 -8.47 9.43
CA THR A 158 5.14 -9.92 9.37
C THR A 158 3.85 -10.66 9.07
N ARG A 159 3.89 -11.49 8.02
CA ARG A 159 2.83 -12.38 7.63
C ARG A 159 3.39 -13.80 7.58
N MET A 160 2.80 -14.69 8.37
CA MET A 160 3.35 -16.02 8.60
C MET A 160 2.85 -17.00 7.53
N PHE A 161 3.77 -17.50 6.70
CA PHE A 161 3.50 -18.47 5.64
C PHE A 161 3.48 -19.90 6.20
N ALA A 162 2.37 -20.62 6.00
CA ALA A 162 2.22 -21.99 6.44
C ALA A 162 1.30 -22.80 5.52
N GLY A 163 1.58 -24.10 5.43
CA GLY A 163 0.80 -25.07 4.69
C GLY A 163 1.55 -26.40 4.67
N GLU A 164 1.00 -27.41 5.34
CA GLU A 164 1.56 -28.75 5.37
C GLU A 164 0.51 -29.77 5.82
N GLY A 165 0.41 -30.90 5.12
CA GLY A 165 -0.49 -31.99 5.45
C GLY A 165 -1.96 -31.60 5.29
N GLY A 166 -2.81 -32.09 6.19
CA GLY A 166 -4.24 -31.75 6.22
C GLY A 166 -4.55 -30.42 6.92
N PRO A 167 -5.81 -29.96 6.85
CA PRO A 167 -6.22 -28.66 7.38
C PRO A 167 -5.98 -28.52 8.89
N HIS A 168 -6.19 -29.57 9.69
CA HIS A 168 -5.91 -29.54 11.14
C HIS A 168 -4.45 -29.23 11.48
N ARG A 169 -3.49 -29.82 10.75
CA ARG A 169 -2.05 -29.62 11.00
C ARG A 169 -1.66 -28.18 10.68
N THR A 170 -2.17 -27.66 9.57
CA THR A 170 -1.91 -26.28 9.16
C THR A 170 -2.60 -25.28 10.09
N ASN A 171 -3.83 -25.54 10.54
CA ASN A 171 -4.51 -24.73 11.55
C ASN A 171 -3.71 -24.65 12.87
N LYS A 172 -3.22 -25.79 13.36
CA LYS A 172 -2.33 -25.82 14.55
C LYS A 172 -1.08 -24.97 14.34
N ARG A 173 -0.50 -25.00 13.14
CA ARG A 173 0.65 -24.16 12.79
C ARG A 173 0.28 -22.68 12.77
N PHE A 174 -0.87 -22.30 12.21
CA PHE A 174 -1.33 -20.90 12.25
C PHE A 174 -1.53 -20.41 13.69
N LYS A 175 -2.16 -21.21 14.54
CA LYS A 175 -2.36 -20.88 15.96
C LYS A 175 -1.02 -20.68 16.67
N LEU A 176 -0.04 -21.55 16.41
CA LEU A 176 1.33 -21.42 16.94
C LEU A 176 2.01 -20.14 16.46
N LEU A 177 2.03 -19.89 15.14
CA LEU A 177 2.77 -18.77 14.55
C LEU A 177 2.17 -17.40 14.88
N SER A 178 0.89 -17.35 15.25
CA SER A 178 0.17 -16.11 15.55
C SER A 178 -0.18 -15.93 17.02
N ALA A 179 0.24 -16.84 17.92
CA ALA A 179 -0.15 -16.85 19.33
C ALA A 179 0.10 -15.49 20.02
N ASP A 180 1.32 -14.95 19.87
CA ASP A 180 1.75 -13.71 20.55
C ASP A 180 1.48 -12.43 19.74
N SER A 181 0.87 -12.55 18.55
CA SER A 181 0.57 -11.40 17.71
C SER A 181 -0.82 -10.84 17.98
N SER A 182 -0.91 -9.52 18.18
CA SER A 182 -2.17 -8.78 18.30
C SER A 182 -2.99 -8.79 17.00
N GLY A 183 -2.33 -8.86 15.84
CA GLY A 183 -2.94 -9.01 14.53
C GLY A 183 -2.76 -10.42 13.96
N LYS A 184 -3.82 -11.04 13.45
CA LYS A 184 -3.77 -12.39 12.86
C LYS A 184 -3.57 -12.28 11.35
N ARG A 185 -2.30 -12.22 10.92
CA ARG A 185 -1.90 -12.11 9.50
C ARG A 185 -1.44 -13.47 8.97
N LEU A 186 -2.36 -14.25 8.44
CA LEU A 186 -2.12 -15.60 7.96
C LEU A 186 -1.71 -15.60 6.49
N SER A 187 -0.85 -16.54 6.08
CA SER A 187 -0.58 -16.82 4.67
C SER A 187 -0.56 -18.32 4.41
N THR A 188 -1.44 -18.75 3.50
CA THR A 188 -1.74 -20.16 3.24
C THR A 188 -1.06 -20.63 1.97
N ALA A 189 -0.34 -21.75 2.09
CA ALA A 189 0.26 -22.50 0.98
C ALA A 189 -0.55 -23.78 0.72
N PHE A 190 -1.05 -23.99 -0.49
CA PHE A 190 -1.77 -25.21 -0.85
C PHE A 190 -0.84 -26.26 -1.46
N ASP A 191 -1.18 -27.54 -1.29
CA ASP A 191 -0.45 -28.64 -1.94
C ASP A 191 -0.62 -28.60 -3.47
N SER A 192 0.18 -29.37 -4.20
CA SER A 192 0.09 -29.37 -5.66
C SER A 192 -1.25 -29.91 -6.19
N VAL A 193 -1.98 -30.71 -5.42
CA VAL A 193 -3.24 -31.32 -5.89
C VAL A 193 -4.34 -30.25 -5.89
N THR A 194 -4.48 -29.52 -4.79
CA THR A 194 -5.35 -28.34 -4.66
C THR A 194 -4.93 -27.22 -5.62
N LEU A 195 -3.62 -26.95 -5.80
CA LEU A 195 -3.14 -25.91 -6.72
C LEU A 195 -3.60 -26.12 -8.17
N TYR A 196 -3.84 -27.37 -8.57
CA TYR A 196 -4.31 -27.75 -9.91
C TYR A 196 -5.83 -28.03 -9.96
N GLY A 197 -6.55 -27.87 -8.85
CA GLY A 197 -8.00 -28.04 -8.79
C GLY A 197 -8.46 -29.49 -8.87
N PHE A 198 -7.65 -30.43 -8.40
CA PHE A 198 -8.01 -31.84 -8.29
C PHE A 198 -8.37 -32.20 -6.85
N ASP A 199 -9.20 -33.23 -6.71
CA ASP A 199 -9.42 -33.89 -5.43
C ASP A 199 -8.30 -34.91 -5.16
N PRO A 200 -7.96 -35.17 -3.88
CA PRO A 200 -7.05 -36.25 -3.52
C PRO A 200 -7.59 -37.62 -3.94
N ASP A 201 -6.72 -38.47 -4.46
CA ASP A 201 -7.06 -39.79 -4.99
C ASP A 201 -5.99 -40.82 -4.54
N ILE A 202 -6.36 -42.10 -4.49
CA ILE A 202 -5.46 -43.23 -4.27
C ILE A 202 -4.53 -43.48 -5.46
N ARG A 203 -4.82 -42.90 -6.63
CA ARG A 203 -3.98 -43.00 -7.82
C ARG A 203 -2.55 -42.51 -7.49
N PRO A 204 -1.49 -43.30 -7.76
CA PRO A 204 -0.15 -43.01 -7.25
C PRO A 204 0.45 -41.66 -7.67
N ASP A 205 0.07 -41.13 -8.83
CA ASP A 205 0.49 -39.81 -9.33
C ASP A 205 -0.10 -38.64 -8.51
N ILE A 206 -1.23 -38.85 -7.85
CA ILE A 206 -1.89 -37.89 -6.95
C ILE A 206 -1.52 -38.18 -5.50
N TYR A 207 -1.70 -39.42 -5.04
CA TYR A 207 -1.58 -39.80 -3.62
C TYR A 207 -0.27 -39.36 -2.99
N GLY A 208 0.86 -39.56 -3.67
CA GLY A 208 2.19 -39.19 -3.17
C GLY A 208 2.44 -37.68 -3.05
N LYS A 209 1.52 -36.84 -3.55
CA LYS A 209 1.62 -35.38 -3.53
C LYS A 209 0.66 -34.72 -2.53
N VAL A 210 -0.37 -35.44 -2.08
CA VAL A 210 -1.40 -34.93 -1.17
C VAL A 210 -0.77 -34.46 0.14
N GLY A 211 -1.01 -33.20 0.51
CA GLY A 211 -0.48 -32.56 1.72
C GLY A 211 1.03 -32.32 1.72
N THR A 212 1.72 -32.54 0.60
CA THR A 212 3.15 -32.23 0.45
C THR A 212 3.33 -30.81 -0.06
N SER A 213 4.32 -30.09 0.49
CA SER A 213 4.63 -28.70 0.12
C SER A 213 3.49 -27.69 0.29
N GLY A 214 2.42 -28.07 1.01
CA GLY A 214 1.26 -27.24 1.24
C GLY A 214 0.14 -28.02 1.94
N VAL A 215 -0.94 -27.31 2.29
CA VAL A 215 -2.14 -27.91 2.87
C VAL A 215 -3.03 -28.49 1.77
N SER A 216 -3.56 -29.69 1.99
CA SER A 216 -4.57 -30.29 1.11
C SER A 216 -5.96 -29.81 1.49
N ILE A 217 -6.64 -29.13 0.56
CA ILE A 217 -8.01 -28.62 0.70
C ILE A 217 -8.78 -29.04 -0.56
N CYS A 218 -9.80 -29.88 -0.40
CA CYS A 218 -10.68 -30.29 -1.51
C CYS A 218 -12.15 -29.98 -1.25
N THR A 219 -12.53 -29.70 0.00
CA THR A 219 -13.91 -29.37 0.37
C THR A 219 -14.04 -28.05 1.12
N LEU A 220 -15.27 -27.54 1.21
CA LEU A 220 -15.59 -26.41 2.09
C LEU A 220 -15.31 -26.74 3.57
N ASP A 221 -15.56 -27.98 4.00
CA ASP A 221 -15.34 -28.38 5.39
C ASP A 221 -13.86 -28.37 5.75
N ASP A 222 -12.98 -28.74 4.82
CA ASP A 222 -11.53 -28.59 5.02
C ASP A 222 -11.13 -27.12 5.21
N MET A 223 -11.75 -26.21 4.44
CA MET A 223 -11.52 -24.76 4.57
C MET A 223 -11.98 -24.22 5.93
N LYS A 224 -13.13 -24.71 6.42
CA LYS A 224 -13.63 -24.39 7.77
C LYS A 224 -12.65 -24.84 8.85
N VAL A 225 -12.15 -26.07 8.75
CA VAL A 225 -11.15 -26.61 9.68
C VAL A 225 -9.85 -25.81 9.61
N LEU A 226 -9.41 -25.41 8.42
CA LEU A 226 -8.16 -24.67 8.21
C LEU A 226 -8.14 -23.36 9.01
N TYR A 227 -9.25 -22.63 9.02
CA TYR A 227 -9.37 -21.32 9.69
C TYR A 227 -10.17 -21.34 11.00
N ASP A 228 -10.46 -22.52 11.54
CA ASP A 228 -11.11 -22.66 12.83
C ASP A 228 -10.35 -21.93 13.95
N GLY A 229 -11.08 -21.21 14.80
CA GLY A 229 -10.54 -20.39 15.89
C GLY A 229 -9.96 -19.03 15.47
N PHE A 230 -10.08 -18.64 14.19
CA PHE A 230 -9.77 -17.29 13.71
C PHE A 230 -11.07 -16.59 13.26
N ASP A 231 -11.42 -15.45 13.87
CA ASP A 231 -12.52 -14.61 13.36
C ASP A 231 -12.08 -13.93 12.06
N LEU A 232 -12.55 -14.45 10.92
CA LEU A 232 -12.15 -14.01 9.59
C LEU A 232 -12.62 -12.58 9.29
N CYS A 233 -13.68 -12.11 9.96
CA CYS A 233 -14.24 -10.78 9.77
C CYS A 233 -13.73 -9.78 10.82
N ALA A 234 -12.82 -10.18 11.71
CA ALA A 234 -12.24 -9.25 12.69
C ALA A 234 -11.33 -8.23 11.98
N PRO A 235 -11.34 -6.94 12.40
CA PRO A 235 -10.60 -5.87 11.73
C PRO A 235 -9.06 -6.02 11.79
N ASN A 236 -8.56 -6.85 12.71
CA ASN A 236 -7.14 -7.18 12.89
C ASN A 236 -6.78 -8.58 12.36
N THR A 237 -7.69 -9.26 11.66
CA THR A 237 -7.44 -10.54 10.99
C THR A 237 -7.35 -10.33 9.48
N SER A 238 -6.32 -10.90 8.86
CA SER A 238 -6.23 -10.96 7.40
C SER A 238 -5.62 -12.26 6.94
N VAL A 239 -6.22 -12.88 5.94
CA VAL A 239 -5.77 -14.15 5.36
C VAL A 239 -5.33 -13.91 3.92
N SER A 240 -4.13 -14.37 3.59
CA SER A 240 -3.61 -14.38 2.23
C SER A 240 -3.52 -15.82 1.76
N MET A 241 -4.08 -16.16 0.61
CA MET A 241 -4.10 -17.52 0.07
C MET A 241 -3.40 -17.52 -1.28
N THR A 242 -2.29 -18.25 -1.42
CA THR A 242 -1.52 -18.29 -2.67
C THR A 242 -2.08 -19.35 -3.61
N ILE A 243 -2.99 -18.96 -4.50
CA ILE A 243 -3.68 -19.85 -5.45
C ILE A 243 -3.89 -19.14 -6.79
N ASN A 244 -3.82 -19.89 -7.90
CA ASN A 244 -3.95 -19.35 -9.26
C ASN A 244 -5.12 -19.97 -10.03
N GLY A 245 -4.96 -21.17 -10.60
CA GLY A 245 -5.95 -21.81 -11.47
C GLY A 245 -7.35 -21.93 -10.86
N PRO A 246 -7.51 -22.62 -9.71
CA PRO A 246 -8.79 -22.77 -9.05
C PRO A 246 -9.07 -21.64 -8.03
N ALA A 247 -8.42 -20.47 -8.17
CA ALA A 247 -8.60 -19.35 -7.24
C ALA A 247 -10.06 -18.94 -7.04
N PRO A 248 -10.93 -18.89 -8.07
CA PRO A 248 -12.35 -18.58 -7.86
C PRO A 248 -13.09 -19.59 -6.97
N ILE A 249 -12.72 -20.88 -7.04
CA ILE A 249 -13.32 -21.96 -6.23
C ILE A 249 -12.87 -21.84 -4.78
N ILE A 250 -11.56 -21.69 -4.56
CA ILE A 250 -10.98 -21.52 -3.23
C ILE A 250 -11.48 -20.22 -2.55
N LEU A 251 -11.63 -19.14 -3.32
CA LEU A 251 -12.20 -17.90 -2.82
C LEU A 251 -13.67 -18.07 -2.43
N ALA A 252 -14.47 -18.81 -3.20
CA ALA A 252 -15.83 -19.14 -2.82
C ALA A 252 -15.88 -19.96 -1.52
N MET A 253 -14.99 -20.95 -1.35
CA MET A 253 -14.88 -21.70 -0.09
C MET A 253 -14.53 -20.79 1.09
N PHE A 254 -13.61 -19.84 0.91
CA PHE A 254 -13.23 -18.88 1.94
C PHE A 254 -14.41 -17.96 2.33
N PHE A 255 -15.14 -17.41 1.37
CA PHE A 255 -16.30 -16.58 1.66
C PHE A 255 -17.39 -17.35 2.39
N ASN A 256 -17.71 -18.57 1.95
CA ASN A 256 -18.68 -19.41 2.67
C ASN A 256 -18.20 -19.74 4.08
N THR A 257 -16.89 -19.95 4.29
CA THR A 257 -16.32 -20.14 5.63
C THR A 257 -16.54 -18.91 6.52
N ALA A 258 -16.29 -17.70 6.01
CA ALA A 258 -16.50 -16.46 6.77
C ALA A 258 -17.98 -16.18 7.07
N ILE A 259 -18.87 -16.47 6.11
CA ILE A 259 -20.33 -16.38 6.29
C ILE A 259 -20.79 -17.36 7.36
N ASP A 260 -20.39 -18.63 7.27
CA ASP A 260 -20.77 -19.68 8.22
C ASP A 260 -20.27 -19.37 9.64
N GLN A 261 -19.10 -18.73 9.80
CA GLN A 261 -18.64 -18.24 11.10
C GLN A 261 -19.61 -17.21 11.71
N LYS A 262 -20.15 -16.28 10.92
CA LYS A 262 -21.11 -15.28 11.42
C LYS A 262 -22.50 -15.86 11.67
N ILE A 263 -22.92 -16.83 10.86
CA ILE A 263 -24.16 -17.59 11.11
C ILE A 263 -24.04 -18.38 12.42
N GLY A 264 -22.95 -19.12 12.61
CA GLY A 264 -22.71 -19.85 13.86
C GLY A 264 -22.64 -18.92 15.08
N ALA A 265 -22.04 -17.74 14.95
CA ALA A 265 -22.04 -16.72 16.01
C ALA A 265 -23.47 -16.21 16.32
N TYR A 266 -24.29 -15.96 15.29
CA TYR A 266 -25.68 -15.56 15.44
C TYR A 266 -26.49 -16.64 16.17
N GLU A 267 -26.37 -17.90 15.74
CA GLU A 267 -27.06 -19.05 16.34
C GLU A 267 -26.69 -19.23 17.81
N ASN A 268 -25.40 -19.14 18.14
CA ASN A 268 -24.93 -19.20 19.53
C ASN A 268 -25.48 -18.07 20.40
N GLN A 269 -25.72 -16.89 19.82
CA GLN A 269 -26.24 -15.73 20.53
C GLN A 269 -27.77 -15.76 20.70
N HIS A 270 -28.51 -16.26 19.70
CA HIS A 270 -29.98 -16.17 19.65
C HIS A 270 -30.70 -17.51 19.90
N GLY A 271 -29.99 -18.64 19.84
CA GLY A 271 -30.53 -19.98 20.06
C GLY A 271 -31.34 -20.56 18.90
N HIS A 272 -31.32 -19.92 17.73
CA HIS A 272 -31.99 -20.39 16.51
C HIS A 272 -31.24 -19.96 15.25
N THR A 273 -31.51 -20.64 14.14
CA THR A 273 -30.99 -20.30 12.81
C THR A 273 -31.53 -18.94 12.35
N PRO A 274 -30.76 -18.10 11.63
CA PRO A 274 -31.25 -16.84 11.09
C PRO A 274 -32.37 -17.11 10.06
N ASP A 275 -33.36 -16.21 10.02
CA ASP A 275 -34.33 -16.22 8.92
C ASP A 275 -33.67 -15.76 7.61
N GLN A 276 -34.38 -15.92 6.48
CA GLN A 276 -33.82 -15.59 5.16
C GLN A 276 -33.34 -14.13 5.06
N LYS A 277 -34.07 -13.20 5.69
CA LYS A 277 -33.74 -11.77 5.64
C LYS A 277 -32.44 -11.50 6.41
N THR A 278 -32.33 -12.05 7.62
CA THR A 278 -31.15 -11.91 8.47
C THR A 278 -29.94 -12.59 7.85
N PHE A 279 -30.11 -13.77 7.24
CA PHE A 279 -29.06 -14.46 6.49
C PHE A 279 -28.49 -13.59 5.37
N GLU A 280 -29.34 -12.97 4.55
CA GLU A 280 -28.88 -12.08 3.48
C GLU A 280 -28.18 -10.84 4.02
N THR A 281 -28.63 -10.28 5.16
CA THR A 281 -27.92 -9.18 5.84
C THR A 281 -26.53 -9.60 6.30
N ILE A 282 -26.40 -10.74 7.01
CA ILE A 282 -25.10 -11.27 7.45
C ILE A 282 -24.15 -11.46 6.26
N LYS A 283 -24.67 -12.02 5.16
CA LYS A 283 -23.89 -12.24 3.94
C LYS A 283 -23.41 -10.92 3.33
N GLN A 284 -24.27 -9.91 3.24
CA GLN A 284 -23.90 -8.58 2.75
C GLN A 284 -22.84 -7.92 3.63
N ASP A 285 -22.99 -8.00 4.95
CA ASP A 285 -22.04 -7.43 5.91
C ASP A 285 -20.66 -8.09 5.79
N VAL A 286 -20.62 -9.42 5.63
CA VAL A 286 -19.37 -10.15 5.38
C VAL A 286 -18.72 -9.66 4.09
N PHE A 287 -19.47 -9.52 3.00
CA PHE A 287 -18.92 -8.99 1.74
C PHE A 287 -18.41 -7.56 1.87
N GLN A 288 -19.09 -6.67 2.60
CA GLN A 288 -18.63 -5.29 2.83
C GLN A 288 -17.31 -5.19 3.61
N ILE A 289 -16.96 -6.23 4.38
CA ILE A 289 -15.66 -6.28 5.07
C ILE A 289 -14.53 -6.60 4.08
N PHE A 290 -14.79 -7.40 3.05
CA PHE A 290 -13.77 -7.91 2.13
C PHE A 290 -13.72 -7.21 0.77
N VAL A 291 -14.80 -6.53 0.35
CA VAL A 291 -14.99 -5.88 -0.95
C VAL A 291 -15.25 -4.40 -0.77
#